data_AF-A0A4R5ED36-F1
#
_entry.id   AF-A0A4R5ED36-F1
#
_cell.length_a   1.000
_cell.length_b   1.000
_cell.length_c   1.000
_cell.angle_alpha   90.00
_cell.angle_beta   90.00
_cell.angle_gamma   90.00
#
_symmetry.space_group_name_H-M   'P 1'
#
loop_
_entity.id
_entity.type
_entity.pdbx_description
1 polymer ?
#
loop_
_entity_poly.entity_id
_entity_poly.type
_entity_poly.pdbx_seq_one_letter_code
_entity_poly.pdbx_strand_id
1 'polypeptide(L)' 'MRRRHLAVLAREVEARGLSWRLAGPEESLLSVAGPRTRRQVMVVATLFGDAWYYLWPGGGMAGVAEAADVAERLTRLLG' A
#
# COMPACT_ATOMS: atom_id res chain seq x y z
N MET A 1 7.26 9.90 9.26
CA MET A 1 6.98 10.01 7.81
C MET A 1 6.41 8.73 7.20
N ARG A 2 7.07 7.57 7.35
CA ARG A 2 6.57 6.25 6.88
C ARG A 2 5.06 6.01 7.09
N ARG A 3 4.61 6.05 8.34
CA ARG A 3 3.20 5.88 8.71
C ARG A 3 2.26 6.84 7.97
N ARG A 4 2.68 8.10 7.76
CA ARG A 4 1.91 9.10 7.02
C ARG A 4 1.74 8.69 5.55
N HIS A 5 2.80 8.20 4.90
CA HIS A 5 2.69 7.69 3.53
C HIS A 5 1.75 6.48 3.47
N LEU A 6 1.91 5.51 4.38
CA LEU A 6 1.01 4.36 4.44
C LEU A 6 -0.45 4.75 4.70
N ALA A 7 -0.69 5.77 5.52
CA ALA A 7 -2.04 6.29 5.75
C ALA A 7 -2.64 7.00 4.52
N VAL A 8 -1.82 7.62 3.67
CA VAL A 8 -2.27 8.17 2.38
C VAL A 8 -2.68 7.03 1.46
N LEU A 9 -1.84 5.99 1.32
CA LEU A 9 -2.18 4.82 0.52
C LEU A 9 -3.41 4.08 1.05
N ALA A 10 -3.58 3.98 2.38
CA ALA A 10 -4.74 3.39 3.03
C ALA A 10 -6.06 4.01 2.56
N ARG A 11 -6.11 5.35 2.48
CA ARG A 11 -7.29 6.09 1.98
C ARG A 11 -7.58 5.78 0.51
N GLU A 12 -6.54 5.68 -0.32
CA GLU A 12 -6.68 5.38 -1.74
C GLU A 12 -7.19 3.95 -1.99
N VAL A 13 -6.72 2.96 -1.21
CA VAL A 13 -7.19 1.57 -1.34
C VAL A 13 -8.61 1.40 -0.78
N GLU A 14 -8.95 2.11 0.30
CA GLU A 14 -10.31 2.14 0.85
C GLU A 14 -11.32 2.72 -0.14
N ALA A 15 -10.96 3.83 -0.80
CA ALA A 15 -11.78 4.43 -1.86
C ALA A 15 -12.05 3.49 -3.03
N ARG A 16 -11.20 2.46 -3.22
CA ARG A 16 -11.33 1.42 -4.25
C ARG A 16 -11.99 0.13 -3.71
N GLY A 17 -12.52 0.16 -2.50
CA GLY A 17 -13.24 -0.97 -1.89
C GLY A 17 -12.34 -2.09 -1.37
N LEU A 18 -11.04 -1.84 -1.21
CA LEU A 18 -10.12 -2.77 -0.58
C LEU A 18 -10.13 -2.55 0.94
N SER A 19 -10.07 -3.66 1.69
CA SER A 19 -9.90 -3.60 3.13
C SER A 19 -8.42 -3.39 3.47
N TRP A 20 -8.13 -2.63 4.52
CA TRP A 20 -6.75 -2.36 4.93
C TRP A 20 -6.57 -2.41 6.44
N ARG A 21 -5.33 -2.64 6.86
CA ARG A 21 -4.89 -2.56 8.25
C ARG A 21 -3.44 -2.10 8.33
N LEU A 22 -3.17 -1.10 9.15
CA LEU A 22 -1.80 -0.78 9.55
C LEU A 22 -1.28 -1.86 10.51
N ALA A 23 -0.07 -2.35 10.24
CA ALA A 23 0.53 -3.49 10.91
C ALA A 23 2.04 -3.29 11.11
N GLY A 24 2.65 -4.22 11.85
CA GLY A 24 4.07 -4.19 12.20
C GLY A 24 4.41 -3.19 13.31
N PRO A 25 5.66 -3.19 13.78
CA PRO A 25 6.14 -2.23 14.76
C PRO A 25 5.91 -0.81 14.28
N GLU A 26 5.38 0.05 15.14
CA GLU A 26 5.09 1.46 14.84
C GLU A 26 4.19 1.68 13.60
N GLU A 27 3.34 0.71 13.26
CA GLU A 27 2.47 0.80 12.07
C GLU A 27 3.28 1.03 10.77
N SER A 28 4.43 0.34 10.68
CA SER A 28 5.39 0.48 9.59
C SER A 28 5.00 -0.23 8.29
N LEU A 29 3.90 -0.97 8.28
CA LEU A 29 3.43 -1.79 7.17
C LEU A 29 1.93 -1.54 6.95
N LEU A 30 1.48 -1.64 5.71
CA LEU A 30 0.06 -1.64 5.34
C LEU A 30 -0.30 -3.01 4.79
N SER A 31 -1.17 -3.74 5.48
CA SER A 31 -1.80 -4.95 4.93
C SER A 31 -3.04 -4.54 4.16
N VAL A 32 -3.16 -4.97 2.90
CA VAL A 32 -4.30 -4.68 2.01
C VAL A 32 -4.89 -6.01 1.54
N ALA A 33 -6.21 -6.15 1.64
CA ALA A 33 -6.94 -7.36 1.27
C ALA A 33 -8.04 -7.06 0.25
N GLY A 34 -8.21 -7.97 -0.71
CA GLY A 34 -9.30 -7.90 -1.69
C GLY A 34 -10.66 -8.19 -1.04
N PRO A 35 -11.77 -7.60 -1.52
CA PRO A 35 -13.09 -7.81 -0.94
C PRO A 35 -13.65 -9.21 -1.21
N ARG A 36 -13.26 -9.82 -2.33
CA ARG A 36 -13.78 -11.13 -2.77
C ARG A 36 -12.75 -12.25 -2.66
N THR A 37 -11.48 -11.91 -2.71
CA THR A 37 -10.39 -12.87 -2.65
C THR A 37 -9.87 -12.97 -1.23
N ARG A 38 -9.45 -14.17 -0.80
CA ARG A 38 -8.65 -14.32 0.45
C ARG A 38 -7.21 -13.84 0.26
N ARG A 39 -6.91 -13.08 -0.81
CA ARG A 39 -5.56 -12.60 -1.09
C ARG A 39 -5.33 -11.32 -0.30
N GLN A 40 -4.12 -11.24 0.25
CA GLN A 40 -3.64 -10.07 0.97
C GLN A 40 -2.23 -9.75 0.49
N VAL A 41 -1.88 -8.48 0.50
CA VAL A 41 -0.57 -7.96 0.14
C VAL A 41 -0.10 -7.03 1.24
N MET A 42 1.16 -7.19 1.64
CA MET A 42 1.83 -6.25 2.52
C MET A 42 2.57 -5.21 1.69
N VAL A 43 2.30 -3.95 1.98
CA VAL A 43 2.97 -2.79 1.41
C VAL A 43 3.83 -2.15 2.47
N VAL A 44 5.07 -1.82 2.12
CA VAL A 44 5.97 -1.05 2.97
C VAL A 44 6.23 0.31 2.34
N ALA A 45 6.44 1.33 3.16
CA ALA A 45 6.98 2.61 2.70
C ALA A 45 8.44 2.72 3.18
N THR A 46 9.36 2.85 2.23
CA THR A 46 10.80 2.94 2.49
C THR A 46 11.36 4.23 1.94
N LEU A 47 12.42 4.71 2.58
CA LEU A 47 13.26 5.77 2.01
C LEU A 47 14.29 5.11 1.09
N PHE A 48 14.45 5.63 -0.12
CA PHE A 48 15.48 5.23 -1.07
C PHE A 48 16.12 6.49 -1.67
N GLY A 49 17.39 6.73 -1.33
CA GLY A 49 18.01 8.04 -1.51
C GLY A 49 17.25 9.09 -0.71
N ASP A 50 16.81 10.15 -1.40
CA ASP A 50 16.08 11.28 -0.79
C ASP A 50 14.56 11.20 -0.99
N ALA A 51 14.06 10.12 -1.57
CA ALA A 51 12.64 9.95 -1.90
C ALA A 51 12.02 8.73 -1.22
N TRP A 52 10.73 8.84 -0.91
CA TRP A 52 9.95 7.74 -0.35
C TRP A 52 9.26 6.94 -1.44
N TYR A 53 9.26 5.62 -1.26
CA TYR A 53 8.65 4.67 -2.19
C TYR A 53 7.77 3.66 -1.45
N TYR A 54 6.68 3.27 -2.08
CA TYR A 54 5.94 2.07 -1.74
C TYR A 54 6.58 0.85 -2.41
N LEU A 55 6.60 -0.27 -1.70
CA LEU A 55 7.08 -1.56 -2.17
C LEU A 55 6.08 -2.65 -1.80
N TRP A 56 5.77 -3.54 -2.74
CA TRP A 56 4.92 -4.70 -2.48
C TRP A 56 5.21 -5.86 -3.45
N PRO A 57 5.02 -7.12 -3.02
CA PRO A 57 5.17 -8.28 -3.89
C PRO A 57 4.24 -8.21 -5.11
N GLY A 58 4.77 -8.50 -6.30
CA GLY A 58 4.00 -8.54 -7.55
C GLY A 58 3.74 -7.19 -8.21
N GLY A 59 4.23 -6.07 -7.65
CA GLY A 59 4.15 -4.74 -8.31
C GLY A 59 5.42 -3.89 -8.23
N GLY A 60 6.50 -4.41 -7.64
CA GLY A 60 7.82 -3.76 -7.62
C GLY A 60 7.86 -2.59 -6.63
N MET A 61 8.12 -1.38 -7.16
CA MET A 61 8.20 -0.14 -6.39
C MET A 61 7.54 1.02 -7.14
N ALA A 62 7.02 2.01 -6.41
CA ALA A 62 6.48 3.25 -6.95
C ALA A 62 6.64 4.39 -5.94
N GLY A 63 6.75 5.63 -6.41
CA GLY A 63 6.93 6.78 -5.53
C GLY A 63 5.70 7.02 -4.65
N VAL A 64 5.88 7.60 -3.47
CA VAL A 64 4.73 7.90 -2.58
C VAL A 64 3.77 8.96 -3.15
N ALA A 65 4.22 9.73 -4.13
CA ALA A 65 3.38 10.67 -4.89
C ALA A 65 2.39 9.96 -5.83
N GLU A 66 2.66 8.71 -6.19
CA GLU A 66 1.84 7.88 -7.09
C GLU A 66 0.83 7.02 -6.30
N ALA A 67 0.38 7.47 -5.12
CA ALA A 67 -0.43 6.65 -4.21
C ALA A 67 -1.73 6.13 -4.87
N ALA A 68 -2.37 6.95 -5.70
CA ALA A 68 -3.56 6.56 -6.45
C ALA A 68 -3.26 5.43 -7.45
N ASP A 69 -2.19 5.55 -8.23
CA ASP A 69 -1.76 4.54 -9.21
C ASP A 69 -1.37 3.23 -8.51
N VAL A 70 -0.71 3.32 -7.36
CA VAL A 70 -0.39 2.15 -6.52
C VAL A 70 -1.66 1.45 -6.06
N ALA A 71 -2.65 2.20 -5.59
CA ALA A 71 -3.92 1.62 -5.18
C ALA A 71 -4.64 0.93 -6.35
N GLU A 72 -4.59 1.47 -7.57
CA GLU A 72 -5.12 0.79 -8.76
C GLU A 72 -4.38 -0.50 -9.12
N ARG A 73 -3.05 -0.52 -8.99
CA ARG A 73 -2.25 -1.73 -9.18
C ARG A 73 -2.60 -2.78 -8.12
N LEU A 74 -2.81 -2.38 -6.87
CA LEU A 74 -3.23 -3.28 -5.80
C LEU A 74 -4.63 -3.83 -6.05
N THR A 75 -5.58 -3.01 -6.52
CA THR A 75 -6.92 -3.49 -6.91
C THR A 75 -6.83 -4.55 -7.99
N ARG A 76 -6.05 -4.31 -9.05
CA ARG A 76 -5.85 -5.31 -10.12
C ARG A 76 -5.18 -6.60 -9.63
N LEU A 77 -4.24 -6.48 -8.69
CA LEU A 77 -3.53 -7.62 -8.10
C LEU A 77 -4.43 -8.47 -7.19
N LEU A 78 -5.34 -7.82 -6.47
CA LEU A 78 -6.17 -8.45 -5.43
C LEU A 78 -7.55 -8.91 -5.92
N GLY A 79 -7.98 -8.52 -7.13
CA GLY A 79 -9.15 -9.10 -7.82
C GLY A 79 -10.49 -8.50 -7.40
#